data_AF-A0A7V3MEX2-F1
#
_entry.id   AF-A0A7V3MEX2-F1
#
_cell.length_a   1.000
_cell.length_b   1.000
_cell.length_c   1.000
_cell.angle_alpha   90.00
_cell.angle_beta   90.00
_cell.angle_gamma   90.00
#
_symmetry.space_group_name_H-M   'P 1'
#
loop_
_entity.id
_entity.type
_entity.pdbx_description
1 polymer ?
#
loop_
_entity_poly.entity_id
_entity_poly.type
_entity_poly.pdbx_seq_one_letter_code
_entity_poly.pdbx_strand_id
1 'polypeptide(L)'
;NPKLLNFTHFDYDTYPACKAVITIRELYGTDAAFEYFGAIQKAFYTEGADITTLETLTHYVTQDKENFQDFYQNDRAELLMQHDFSKARSMGANAFPSTVKIDEDGHMVCVSGYQKLEEILKI
;
A
#
# COMPACT_ATOMS: atom_id res chain seq x y z
N ASN A 1 2.99 19.34 -15.30
CA ASN A 1 2.43 19.92 -14.06
C ASN A 1 1.59 18.87 -13.37
N PRO A 2 1.91 18.53 -12.11
CA PRO A 2 1.12 17.56 -11.33
C PRO A 2 -0.32 18.08 -11.20
N LYS A 3 -1.31 17.28 -11.62
CA LYS A 3 -2.71 17.75 -11.69
C LYS A 3 -3.26 18.13 -10.32
N LEU A 4 -2.84 17.41 -9.27
CA LEU A 4 -3.18 17.67 -7.88
C LEU A 4 -2.91 19.10 -7.40
N LEU A 5 -1.84 19.75 -7.89
CA LEU A 5 -1.49 21.12 -7.46
C LEU A 5 -2.44 22.20 -7.98
N ASN A 6 -3.32 21.84 -8.92
CA ASN A 6 -4.34 22.76 -9.45
C ASN A 6 -5.63 22.73 -8.62
N PHE A 7 -5.80 21.79 -7.69
CA PHE A 7 -6.97 21.76 -6.83
C PHE A 7 -6.89 22.85 -5.77
N THR A 8 -8.01 23.56 -5.56
CA THR A 8 -8.14 24.55 -4.48
C THR A 8 -8.13 23.88 -3.10
N HIS A 9 -8.51 22.61 -3.04
CA HIS A 9 -8.51 21.77 -1.85
C HIS A 9 -8.34 20.31 -2.26
N PHE A 10 -7.56 19.56 -1.48
CA PHE A 10 -7.35 18.13 -1.67
C PHE A 10 -7.31 17.44 -0.30
N ASP A 11 -8.26 16.54 -0.06
CA ASP A 11 -8.30 15.73 1.15
C ASP A 11 -7.40 14.51 0.95
N TYR A 12 -6.30 14.45 1.70
CA TYR A 12 -5.27 13.45 1.47
C TYR A 12 -5.57 12.16 2.24
N ASP A 13 -6.63 11.47 1.83
CA ASP A 13 -6.99 10.15 2.34
C ASP A 13 -6.22 9.04 1.61
N THR A 14 -5.25 8.43 2.28
CA THR A 14 -4.47 7.32 1.70
C THR A 14 -5.15 5.95 1.85
N TYR A 15 -6.25 5.88 2.59
CA TYR A 15 -6.96 4.65 2.90
C TYR A 15 -7.48 3.91 1.65
N PRO A 16 -8.06 4.60 0.65
CA PRO A 16 -8.47 3.97 -0.61
C PRO A 16 -7.32 3.26 -1.32
N ALA A 17 -6.13 3.86 -1.35
CA ALA A 17 -4.95 3.28 -1.97
C ALA A 17 -4.40 2.08 -1.19
N CYS A 18 -4.39 2.14 0.15
CA CYS A 18 -4.04 0.98 0.99
C CYS A 18 -4.95 -0.22 0.71
N LYS A 19 -6.27 0.02 0.62
CA LYS A 19 -7.24 -1.03 0.29
C LYS A 19 -6.99 -1.62 -1.09
N ALA A 20 -6.66 -0.79 -2.08
CA ALA A 20 -6.39 -1.25 -3.45
C ALA A 20 -5.16 -2.18 -3.53
N VAL A 21 -4.08 -1.84 -2.83
CA VAL A 21 -2.87 -2.70 -2.78
C VAL A 21 -3.21 -4.07 -2.17
N ILE A 22 -4.05 -4.10 -1.14
CA ILE A 22 -4.51 -5.35 -0.52
C ILE A 22 -5.41 -6.12 -1.47
N THR A 23 -6.35 -5.47 -2.14
CA THR A 23 -7.17 -6.11 -3.18
C THR A 23 -6.30 -6.80 -4.24
N ILE A 24 -5.27 -6.13 -4.75
CA ILE A 24 -4.34 -6.72 -5.73
C ILE A 24 -3.60 -7.92 -5.12
N ARG A 25 -3.12 -7.80 -3.87
CA ARG A 25 -2.45 -8.92 -3.19
C ARG A 25 -3.35 -10.14 -3.07
N GLU A 26 -4.61 -9.95 -2.69
CA GLU A 26 -5.54 -11.07 -2.47
C GLU A 26 -5.97 -11.73 -3.77
N LEU A 27 -6.13 -10.97 -4.85
CA LEU A 27 -6.56 -11.51 -6.14
C LEU A 27 -5.41 -12.08 -6.97
N TYR A 28 -4.23 -11.46 -6.91
CA TYR A 28 -3.15 -11.68 -7.88
C TYR A 28 -1.78 -11.96 -7.24
N GLY A 29 -1.68 -11.92 -5.90
CA GLY A 29 -0.47 -12.26 -5.17
C GLY A 29 0.46 -11.08 -4.87
N THR A 30 1.48 -11.36 -4.06
CA THR A 30 2.39 -10.35 -3.50
C THR A 30 3.21 -9.60 -4.56
N ASP A 31 3.70 -10.30 -5.59
CA ASP A 31 4.53 -9.68 -6.63
C ASP A 31 3.72 -8.63 -7.41
N ALA A 32 2.49 -8.97 -7.82
CA ALA A 32 1.57 -8.04 -8.45
C ALA A 32 1.24 -6.84 -7.54
N ALA A 33 1.11 -7.07 -6.22
CA ALA A 33 0.87 -6.01 -5.26
C ALA A 33 2.05 -5.03 -5.14
N PHE A 34 3.29 -5.53 -5.19
CA PHE A 34 4.49 -4.67 -5.19
C PHE A 34 4.60 -3.85 -6.48
N GLU A 35 4.32 -4.46 -7.64
CA GLU A 35 4.28 -3.74 -8.92
C GLU A 35 3.22 -2.63 -8.90
N TYR A 36 2.01 -2.97 -8.45
CA TYR A 36 0.90 -2.01 -8.33
C TYR A 36 1.21 -0.90 -7.31
N PHE A 37 1.79 -1.24 -6.16
CA PHE A 37 2.22 -0.27 -5.15
C PHE A 37 3.20 0.77 -5.74
N GLY A 38 4.20 0.31 -6.51
CA GLY A 38 5.11 1.20 -7.21
C GLY A 38 4.43 2.08 -8.25
N ALA A 39 3.47 1.53 -9.00
CA ALA A 39 2.67 2.29 -9.97
C ALA A 39 1.85 3.41 -9.31
N ILE A 40 1.18 3.11 -8.19
CA ILE A 40 0.40 4.10 -7.42
C ILE A 40 1.30 5.17 -6.81
N GLN A 41 2.48 4.82 -6.29
CA GLN A 41 3.45 5.80 -5.82
C GLN A 41 3.88 6.75 -6.94
N LYS A 42 4.18 6.22 -8.14
CA LYS A 42 4.53 7.04 -9.30
C LYS A 42 3.37 7.93 -9.74
N ALA A 43 2.16 7.38 -9.79
CA ALA A 43 0.93 8.11 -10.12
C ALA A 43 0.74 9.34 -9.23
N PHE A 44 0.87 9.16 -7.92
CA PHE A 44 0.72 10.25 -6.96
C PHE A 44 1.90 11.24 -7.01
N TYR A 45 3.12 10.76 -6.78
CA TYR A 45 4.29 11.64 -6.56
C TYR A 45 4.87 12.26 -7.84
N THR A 46 4.72 11.59 -8.99
CA THR A 46 5.28 12.08 -10.26
C THR A 46 4.20 12.71 -11.15
N GLU A 47 3.06 12.04 -11.28
CA GLU A 47 2.00 12.44 -12.23
C GLU A 47 0.96 13.37 -11.59
N GLY A 48 0.90 13.39 -10.26
CA GLY A 48 -0.09 14.14 -9.51
C GLY A 48 -1.51 13.63 -9.75
N ALA A 49 -1.69 12.31 -9.81
CA ALA A 49 -2.99 11.65 -9.93
C ALA A 49 -3.68 11.53 -8.56
N ASP A 50 -5.01 11.63 -8.54
CA ASP A 50 -5.81 11.50 -7.32
C ASP A 50 -6.06 10.04 -6.95
N ILE A 51 -5.19 9.50 -6.09
CA ILE A 51 -5.23 8.11 -5.62
C ILE A 51 -6.30 7.85 -4.55
N THR A 52 -7.14 8.83 -4.23
CA THR A 52 -8.24 8.67 -3.25
C THR A 52 -9.51 8.08 -3.90
N THR A 53 -9.54 7.97 -5.23
CA THR A 53 -10.72 7.54 -5.98
C THR A 53 -10.56 6.12 -6.53
N LEU A 54 -11.63 5.31 -6.45
CA LEU A 54 -11.67 3.97 -7.06
C LEU A 54 -11.41 4.02 -8.57
N GLU A 55 -11.93 5.03 -9.27
CA GLU A 55 -11.70 5.20 -10.71
C GLU A 55 -10.20 5.27 -11.04
N THR A 56 -9.46 6.14 -10.33
CA THR A 56 -8.01 6.27 -10.53
C THR A 56 -7.29 5.00 -10.14
N LEU A 57 -7.66 4.36 -9.03
CA LEU A 57 -7.02 3.13 -8.58
C LEU A 57 -7.21 1.99 -9.60
N THR A 58 -8.42 1.83 -10.14
CA THR A 58 -8.74 0.86 -11.21
C THR A 58 -7.98 1.15 -12.51
N HIS A 59 -7.71 2.42 -12.81
CA HIS A 59 -6.95 2.79 -14.02
C HIS A 59 -5.58 2.08 -14.08
N TYR A 60 -4.88 2.02 -12.94
CA TYR A 60 -3.53 1.43 -12.82
C TYR A 60 -3.51 -0.10 -12.65
N VAL A 61 -4.66 -0.76 -12.64
CA VAL A 61 -4.73 -2.23 -12.61
C VAL A 61 -4.42 -2.78 -14.00
N THR A 62 -3.45 -3.71 -14.09
CA THR A 62 -3.03 -4.34 -15.35
C THR A 62 -3.67 -5.70 -15.59
N GLN A 63 -4.23 -6.31 -14.54
CA GLN A 63 -4.99 -7.56 -14.59
C GLN A 63 -6.48 -7.28 -14.89
N ASP A 64 -7.39 -8.04 -14.27
CA ASP A 64 -8.82 -7.92 -14.44
C ASP A 64 -9.41 -6.78 -13.59
N LYS A 65 -9.81 -5.70 -14.27
CA LYS A 65 -10.38 -4.50 -13.63
C LYS A 65 -11.73 -4.75 -12.98
N GLU A 66 -12.57 -5.60 -13.57
CA GLU A 66 -13.90 -5.89 -13.05
C GLU A 66 -13.79 -6.67 -11.74
N ASN A 67 -12.99 -7.74 -11.74
CA ASN A 67 -12.74 -8.52 -10.53
C ASN A 67 -12.05 -7.69 -9.42
N PHE A 68 -11.13 -6.78 -9.79
CA PHE A 68 -10.56 -5.83 -8.85
C PHE A 68 -11.63 -4.93 -8.21
N GLN A 69 -12.52 -4.34 -9.00
CA GLN A 69 -13.58 -3.45 -8.50
C GLN A 69 -14.53 -4.21 -7.58
N ASP A 70 -14.98 -5.40 -7.99
CA ASP A 70 -15.87 -6.24 -7.21
C ASP A 70 -15.29 -6.61 -5.84
N PHE A 71 -14.02 -7.03 -5.80
CA PHE A 71 -13.37 -7.35 -4.53
C PHE A 71 -13.10 -6.10 -3.69
N TYR A 72 -12.65 -4.99 -4.29
CA TYR A 72 -12.37 -3.73 -3.58
C TYR A 72 -13.61 -3.18 -2.86
N GLN A 73 -14.78 -3.34 -3.46
CA GLN A 73 -16.06 -2.88 -2.90
C GLN A 73 -16.64 -3.86 -1.87
N ASN A 74 -16.08 -5.07 -1.75
CA ASN A 74 -16.50 -6.06 -0.76
C ASN A 74 -15.98 -5.69 0.65
N ASP A 75 -16.79 -5.94 1.68
CA ASP A 75 -16.42 -5.78 3.10
C ASP A 75 -15.15 -6.57 3.48
N ARG A 76 -14.87 -7.67 2.77
CA ARG A 76 -13.66 -8.46 2.97
C ARG A 76 -12.38 -7.66 2.74
N ALA A 77 -12.34 -6.78 1.74
CA ALA A 77 -11.16 -5.96 1.47
C ALA A 77 -10.88 -5.00 2.64
N GLU A 78 -11.93 -4.44 3.22
CA GLU A 78 -11.87 -3.57 4.40
C GLU A 78 -11.34 -4.33 5.62
N LEU A 79 -11.87 -5.53 5.88
CA LEU A 79 -11.44 -6.36 7.00
C LEU A 79 -9.96 -6.76 6.90
N LEU A 80 -9.50 -7.12 5.70
CA LEU A 80 -8.11 -7.50 5.47
C LEU A 80 -7.15 -6.31 5.65
N MET A 81 -7.56 -5.11 5.24
CA MET A 81 -6.81 -3.88 5.50
C MET A 81 -6.71 -3.55 6.98
N GLN A 82 -7.80 -3.63 7.72
CA GLN A 82 -7.78 -3.39 9.16
C GLN A 82 -6.94 -4.44 9.90
N HIS A 83 -6.97 -5.70 9.44
CA HIS A 83 -6.09 -6.74 9.92
C HIS A 83 -4.61 -6.39 9.68
N ASP A 84 -4.24 -5.93 8.49
CA ASP A 84 -2.85 -5.55 8.19
C ASP A 84 -2.36 -4.36 9.01
N PHE A 85 -3.20 -3.34 9.21
CA PHE A 85 -2.86 -2.24 10.13
C PHE A 85 -2.67 -2.71 11.56
N SER A 86 -3.52 -3.63 12.02
CA SER A 86 -3.41 -4.19 13.38
C SER A 86 -2.16 -5.06 13.54
N LYS A 87 -1.82 -5.84 12.51
CA LYS A 87 -0.60 -6.64 12.44
C LYS A 87 0.64 -5.75 12.44
N ALA A 88 0.68 -4.69 11.63
CA ALA A 88 1.79 -3.75 11.62
C ALA A 88 2.03 -3.14 13.01
N ARG A 89 0.96 -2.66 13.67
CA ARG A 89 1.03 -2.14 15.04
C ARG A 89 1.51 -3.17 16.06
N SER A 90 1.02 -4.41 16.00
CA SER A 90 1.44 -5.46 16.95
C SER A 90 2.91 -5.86 16.78
N MET A 91 3.47 -5.69 15.59
CA MET A 91 4.89 -5.91 15.31
C MET A 91 5.77 -4.68 15.63
N GLY A 92 5.20 -3.60 16.18
CA GLY A 92 5.93 -2.39 16.55
C GLY A 92 6.14 -1.38 15.43
N ALA A 93 5.59 -1.62 14.23
CA ALA A 93 5.68 -0.72 13.08
C ALA A 93 4.72 0.48 13.22
N ASN A 94 5.06 1.40 14.12
CA ASN A 94 4.26 2.60 14.46
C ASN A 94 4.67 3.86 13.68
N ALA A 95 5.69 3.75 12.82
CA ALA A 95 6.16 4.81 11.93
C ALA A 95 6.48 4.22 10.55
N PHE A 96 6.46 5.02 9.48
CA PHE A 96 6.68 4.53 8.13
C PHE A 96 7.82 5.29 7.41
N PRO A 97 8.59 4.61 6.53
CA PRO A 97 8.55 3.16 6.30
C PRO A 97 9.07 2.40 7.54
N SER A 98 8.64 1.15 7.70
CA SER A 98 9.18 0.23 8.71
C SER A 98 9.49 -1.11 8.08
N THR A 99 10.50 -1.80 8.60
CA THR A 99 10.85 -3.17 8.22
C THR A 99 10.93 -4.02 9.47
N VAL A 100 10.24 -5.15 9.47
CA VAL A 100 10.27 -6.11 10.57
C VAL A 100 11.06 -7.32 10.13
N LYS A 101 12.21 -7.56 10.79
CA LYS A 101 12.98 -8.79 10.64
C LYS A 101 12.45 -9.82 11.63
N ILE A 102 12.21 -11.03 11.16
CA ILE A 102 11.81 -12.17 11.98
C ILE A 102 12.88 -13.24 11.80
N ASP A 103 13.51 -13.69 12.88
CA ASP A 103 14.50 -14.78 12.82
C ASP A 103 13.84 -16.16 12.85
N GLU A 104 14.65 -17.23 12.76
CA GLU A 104 14.17 -18.61 12.74
C GLU A 104 13.47 -19.02 14.06
N ASP A 105 13.83 -18.37 15.17
CA ASP A 105 13.25 -18.58 16.49
C ASP A 105 11.97 -17.74 16.72
N GLY A 106 11.62 -16.86 15.77
CA GLY A 106 10.45 -16.00 15.82
C GLY A 106 10.65 -14.68 16.55
N HIS A 107 11.89 -14.31 16.92
CA HIS A 107 12.16 -12.99 17.47
C HIS A 107 11.96 -11.92 16.39
N MET A 108 11.30 -10.84 16.78
CA MET A 108 10.98 -9.75 15.87
C MET A 108 11.80 -8.51 16.24
N VAL A 109 12.45 -7.91 15.23
CA VAL A 109 13.08 -6.60 15.35
C VAL A 109 12.43 -5.66 14.33
N CYS A 110 11.80 -4.60 14.84
CA CYS A 110 11.23 -3.55 14.01
C CYS A 110 12.24 -2.41 13.82
N VAL A 111 12.55 -2.12 12.57
CA VAL A 111 13.34 -0.98 12.13
C VAL A 111 12.38 0.10 11.65
N SER A 112 12.43 1.27 12.27
CA SER A 112 11.62 2.42 11.88
C SER A 112 12.42 3.44 11.07
N GLY A 113 11.82 3.92 9.99
CA GLY A 113 12.41 4.87 9.06
C GLY A 113 13.14 4.20 7.90
N TYR A 114 13.53 5.03 6.93
CA TYR A 114 14.31 4.58 5.79
C TYR A 114 15.72 4.16 6.24
N GLN A 115 16.13 2.97 5.84
CA GLN A 115 17.50 2.48 5.99
C GLN A 115 17.98 1.80 4.71
N LYS A 116 19.29 1.81 4.49
CA LYS A 116 19.90 1.04 3.41
C LYS A 116 19.79 -0.44 3.72
N LEU A 117 19.68 -1.26 2.67
CA LEU A 117 19.62 -2.71 2.80
C LEU A 117 20.80 -3.28 3.61
N GLU A 118 22.01 -2.77 3.38
CA GLU A 118 23.21 -3.18 4.11
C GLU A 118 23.11 -2.96 5.63
N GLU A 119 22.40 -1.92 6.08
CA GLU A 119 22.20 -1.68 7.51
C GLU A 119 21.12 -2.60 8.08
N ILE A 120 20.05 -2.84 7.33
CA ILE A 120 18.98 -3.77 7.72
C ILE A 120 19.52 -5.20 7.88
N LEU A 121 20.46 -5.63 7.04
CA LEU A 121 21.06 -6.96 7.09
C LEU A 121 22.01 -7.20 8.28
N LYS A 122 22.48 -6.13 8.96
CA LYS A 122 23.38 -6.24 10.13
C LYS A 122 22.62 -6.43 11.44
N ILE A 123 21.35 -6.05 11.46
CA ILE A 123 20.37 -6.36 12.51
C ILE A 123 19.99 -7.82 12.34
#